data_AF-A0A1F8J329-F1
#
_entry.id   AF-A0A1F8J329-F1
#
_cell.length_a   1.000
_cell.length_b   1.000
_cell.length_c   1.000
_cell.angle_alpha   90.00
_cell.angle_beta   90.00
_cell.angle_gamma   90.00
#
_symmetry.space_group_name_H-M   'P 1'
#
loop_
_entity.id
_entity.type
_entity.pdbx_description
1 polymer ?
#
loop_
_entity_poly.entity_id
_entity_poly.type
_entity_poly.pdbx_seq_one_letter_code
_entity_poly.pdbx_strand_id
1 'polypeptide(L)'
;MKFVLVFITALIFVKGNILYSNEETLSYYYEIAKENCHDISAIRTEMDRINNEILKLLVERTAYVKRAGDLKSRTTKIADDRQRVADQERKIIDKSVELELPTEISIPAFRAIVETSIQFQQGYIDQLPFQQPISH
;
A
#
# COMPACT_ATOMS: atom_id res chain seq x y z
N MET A 1 29.63 -10.84 63.34
CA MET A 1 30.09 -10.40 61.99
C MET A 1 29.70 -11.45 60.95
N LYS A 2 28.76 -11.11 60.08
CA LYS A 2 28.70 -11.36 58.63
C LYS A 2 27.23 -11.40 58.18
N PHE A 3 26.78 -10.24 57.71
CA PHE A 3 25.62 -10.08 56.85
C PHE A 3 25.83 -10.89 55.57
N VAL A 4 24.85 -11.70 55.16
CA VAL A 4 24.65 -12.02 53.74
C VAL A 4 23.16 -11.94 53.46
N LEU A 5 22.79 -10.81 52.87
CA LEU A 5 21.48 -10.49 52.33
C LEU A 5 21.39 -11.17 50.96
N VAL A 6 20.63 -12.26 50.83
CA VAL A 6 20.39 -12.90 49.54
C VAL A 6 19.08 -12.33 48.98
N PHE A 7 19.22 -11.31 48.13
CA PHE A 7 18.17 -10.88 47.21
C PHE A 7 18.04 -11.91 46.09
N ILE A 8 17.03 -12.78 46.15
CA ILE A 8 16.61 -13.56 44.98
C ILE A 8 15.61 -12.69 44.22
N THR A 9 16.11 -12.09 43.14
CA THR A 9 15.34 -11.35 42.16
C THR A 9 14.34 -12.28 41.48
N ALA A 10 13.07 -11.88 41.49
CA ALA A 10 12.02 -12.48 40.69
C ALA A 10 12.33 -12.25 39.20
N LEU A 11 12.83 -13.27 38.52
CA LEU A 11 12.84 -13.34 37.06
C LEU A 11 11.39 -13.59 36.60
N ILE A 12 10.64 -12.50 36.46
CA ILE A 12 9.40 -12.50 35.70
C ILE A 12 9.81 -12.74 34.25
N PHE A 13 9.69 -14.00 33.81
CA PHE A 13 9.64 -14.36 32.40
C PHE A 13 8.41 -13.68 31.80
N VAL A 14 8.58 -12.43 31.34
CA VAL A 14 7.69 -11.85 30.35
C VAL A 14 7.93 -12.67 29.10
N LYS A 15 7.12 -13.71 28.91
CA LYS A 15 6.88 -14.29 27.59
C LYS A 15 6.31 -13.15 26.76
N GLY A 16 7.19 -12.37 26.13
CA GLY A 16 6.80 -11.49 25.06
C GLY A 16 6.08 -12.37 24.05
N ASN A 17 4.78 -12.12 23.89
CA ASN A 17 4.09 -12.52 22.70
C ASN A 17 4.78 -11.76 21.56
N ILE A 18 5.86 -12.32 21.03
CA ILE A 18 6.34 -11.99 19.70
C ILE A 18 5.20 -12.46 18.81
N LEU A 19 4.28 -11.53 18.53
CA LEU A 19 3.47 -11.58 17.33
C LEU A 19 4.48 -11.61 16.19
N TYR A 20 4.85 -12.80 15.74
CA TYR A 20 5.37 -12.98 14.39
C TYR A 20 4.22 -12.55 13.48
N SER A 21 4.20 -11.27 13.10
CA SER A 21 3.54 -10.92 11.85
C SER A 21 4.31 -11.70 10.79
N ASN A 22 3.62 -12.62 10.10
CA ASN A 22 4.12 -13.16 8.83
C ASN A 22 4.07 -12.01 7.83
N GLU A 23 4.92 -11.00 8.01
CA GLU A 23 5.02 -9.90 7.06
C GLU A 23 5.63 -10.47 5.78
N GLU A 24 4.81 -10.44 4.73
CA GLU A 24 5.18 -10.89 3.39
C GLU A 24 6.14 -9.86 2.75
N THR A 25 7.36 -9.78 3.26
CA THR A 25 8.41 -8.85 2.80
C THR A 25 9.08 -9.33 1.52
N LEU A 26 9.91 -8.48 0.91
CA LEU A 26 10.76 -8.86 -0.22
C LEU A 26 11.62 -10.09 0.11
N SER A 27 12.28 -10.12 1.27
CA SER A 27 13.13 -11.25 1.66
C SER A 27 12.35 -12.54 1.79
N TYR A 28 11.12 -12.48 2.34
CA TYR A 28 10.23 -13.64 2.42
C TYR A 28 9.88 -14.18 1.02
N TYR A 29 9.45 -13.32 0.10
CA TYR A 29 9.13 -13.72 -1.27
C TYR A 29 10.35 -14.20 -2.06
N TYR A 30 11.54 -13.70 -1.75
CA TYR A 30 12.78 -14.17 -2.37
C TYR A 30 13.08 -15.64 -2.03
N GLU A 31 12.92 -16.06 -0.77
CA GLU A 31 13.12 -17.48 -0.41
C GLU A 31 12.05 -18.38 -1.04
N ILE A 32 10.78 -17.94 -1.13
CA ILE A 32 9.75 -18.66 -1.89
C ILE A 32 10.15 -18.84 -3.36
N ALA A 33 10.63 -17.78 -4.01
CA ALA A 33 11.04 -17.84 -5.40
C ALA A 33 12.23 -18.82 -5.59
N LYS A 34 13.19 -18.81 -4.68
CA LYS A 34 14.34 -19.71 -4.70
C LYS A 34 13.95 -21.19 -4.51
N GLU A 35 12.94 -21.46 -3.67
CA GLU A 35 12.44 -22.82 -3.44
C GLU A 35 11.61 -23.36 -4.61
N ASN A 36 10.81 -22.51 -5.26
CA ASN A 36 9.79 -22.97 -6.23
C ASN A 36 10.15 -22.71 -7.70
N CYS A 37 11.08 -21.79 -7.97
CA CYS A 37 11.47 -21.41 -9.34
C CYS A 37 12.91 -21.82 -9.63
N HIS A 38 13.09 -22.93 -10.36
CA HIS A 38 14.42 -23.44 -10.72
C HIS A 38 14.92 -22.99 -12.10
N ASP A 39 14.10 -22.25 -12.85
CA ASP A 39 14.46 -21.66 -14.13
C ASP A 39 13.75 -20.32 -14.37
N ILE A 40 14.17 -19.63 -15.43
CA ILE A 40 13.59 -18.33 -15.82
C ILE A 40 12.12 -18.45 -16.27
N SER A 41 11.69 -19.61 -16.77
CA SER A 41 10.31 -19.83 -17.21
C SER A 41 9.34 -19.85 -16.03
N ALA A 42 9.73 -20.51 -14.93
CA ALA A 42 8.98 -20.52 -13.68
C ALA A 42 8.85 -19.09 -13.10
N ILE A 43 9.96 -18.33 -13.09
CA ILE A 43 9.94 -16.92 -12.64
C ILE A 43 8.95 -16.08 -13.45
N ARG A 44 8.99 -16.19 -14.79
CA ARG A 44 8.07 -15.43 -15.66
C ARG A 44 6.61 -15.79 -15.42
N THR A 45 6.32 -17.07 -15.19
CA THR A 45 4.96 -17.54 -14.88
C THR A 45 4.44 -16.88 -13.59
N GLU A 46 5.26 -16.82 -12.54
CA GLU A 46 4.89 -16.14 -11.30
C GLU A 46 4.77 -14.62 -11.47
N MET A 47 5.65 -13.99 -12.26
CA MET A 47 5.53 -12.57 -12.60
C MET A 47 4.21 -12.28 -13.34
N ASP A 48 3.82 -13.11 -14.30
CA ASP A 48 2.56 -12.96 -15.02
C ASP A 48 1.34 -13.13 -14.10
N ARG A 49 1.40 -14.09 -13.17
CA ARG A 49 0.38 -14.24 -12.12
C ARG A 49 0.27 -12.97 -11.27
N ILE A 50 1.40 -12.43 -10.79
CA ILE A 50 1.42 -11.20 -9.97
C ILE A 50 0.90 -10.00 -10.77
N ASN A 51 1.30 -9.86 -12.03
CA ASN A 51 0.81 -8.79 -12.91
C ASN A 51 -0.72 -8.84 -13.06
N ASN A 52 -1.29 -10.04 -13.19
CA ASN A 52 -2.75 -10.21 -13.23
C ASN A 52 -3.43 -9.77 -11.93
N GLU A 53 -2.84 -10.06 -10.76
CA GLU A 53 -3.37 -9.59 -9.48
C GLU A 53 -3.24 -8.07 -9.32
N ILE A 54 -2.13 -7.47 -9.75
CA ILE A 54 -1.95 -6.00 -9.79
C ILE A 54 -3.04 -5.36 -10.66
N LEU A 55 -3.34 -5.92 -11.83
CA LEU A 55 -4.40 -5.39 -12.71
C LEU A 55 -5.77 -5.46 -12.04
N LYS A 56 -6.11 -6.54 -11.34
CA LYS A 56 -7.37 -6.65 -10.59
C LYS A 56 -7.46 -5.59 -9.49
N LEU A 57 -6.38 -5.38 -8.72
CA LEU A 57 -6.30 -4.34 -7.70
C LEU A 57 -6.41 -2.93 -8.30
N LEU A 58 -5.84 -2.69 -9.48
CA LEU A 58 -5.98 -1.42 -10.19
C LEU A 58 -7.41 -1.17 -10.66
N VAL A 59 -8.13 -2.20 -11.12
CA VAL A 59 -9.56 -2.10 -11.45
C VAL A 59 -10.36 -1.70 -10.22
N GLU A 60 -10.17 -2.39 -9.09
CA GLU A 60 -10.83 -2.07 -7.84
C GLU A 60 -10.53 -0.64 -7.38
N ARG A 61 -9.24 -0.26 -7.34
CA ARG A 61 -8.80 1.09 -6.97
C ARG A 61 -9.42 2.15 -7.88
N THR A 62 -9.49 1.89 -9.19
CA THR A 62 -10.08 2.81 -10.18
C THR A 62 -11.59 2.97 -9.99
N ALA A 63 -12.30 1.93 -9.54
CA ALA A 63 -13.72 2.05 -9.19
C ALA A 63 -13.94 3.06 -8.05
N TYR A 64 -13.10 3.05 -7.01
CA TYR A 64 -13.15 4.05 -5.94
C TYR A 64 -12.79 5.46 -6.43
N VAL A 65 -11.80 5.58 -7.32
CA VAL A 65 -11.46 6.87 -7.97
C VAL A 65 -12.66 7.41 -8.76
N LYS A 66 -13.35 6.58 -9.53
CA LYS A 66 -14.57 6.96 -10.26
C LYS A 66 -15.66 7.41 -9.29
N ARG A 67 -15.91 6.66 -8.22
CA ARG A 67 -16.91 7.01 -7.19
C ARG A 67 -16.60 8.33 -6.51
N ALA A 68 -15.33 8.63 -6.25
CA ALA A 68 -14.91 9.93 -5.73
C ALA A 68 -15.19 11.07 -6.74
N GLY A 69 -15.13 10.78 -8.05
CA GLY A 69 -15.55 11.71 -9.11
C GLY A 69 -17.02 12.09 -9.02
N ASP A 70 -17.92 11.14 -8.74
CA ASP A 70 -19.35 11.43 -8.52
C ASP A 70 -19.59 12.40 -7.35
N LEU A 71 -18.76 12.33 -6.31
CA LEU A 71 -18.87 13.20 -5.12
C LEU A 71 -18.28 14.58 -5.42
N LYS A 72 -17.14 14.63 -6.10
CA LYS A 72 -16.46 15.87 -6.47
C LYS A 72 -17.24 16.66 -7.52
N SER A 73 -17.92 16.00 -8.46
CA SER A 73 -18.74 16.68 -9.48
C SER A 73 -19.89 17.50 -8.89
N ARG A 74 -20.36 17.14 -7.69
CA ARG A 74 -21.39 17.86 -6.92
C ARG A 74 -20.86 18.98 -6.04
N THR A 75 -19.53 19.09 -5.89
CA THR A 75 -18.88 20.00 -4.95
C THR A 75 -17.82 20.85 -5.66
N THR A 76 -16.59 20.35 -5.77
CA THR A 76 -15.43 21.11 -6.26
C THR A 76 -15.28 21.07 -7.78
N LYS A 77 -15.75 20.01 -8.43
CA LYS A 77 -15.50 19.66 -9.83
C LYS A 77 -14.02 19.51 -10.22
N ILE A 78 -13.15 19.38 -9.22
CA ILE A 78 -11.71 19.28 -9.41
C ILE A 78 -11.21 17.98 -8.79
N ALA A 79 -10.54 17.16 -9.59
CA ALA A 79 -9.95 15.89 -9.18
C ALA A 79 -8.66 16.06 -8.37
N ASP A 80 -7.81 17.04 -8.70
CA ASP A 80 -6.53 17.26 -8.02
C ASP A 80 -6.72 17.67 -6.55
N ASP A 81 -5.98 17.00 -5.66
CA ASP A 81 -5.88 17.29 -4.23
C ASP A 81 -4.42 17.07 -3.80
N ARG A 82 -3.63 18.14 -3.89
CA ARG A 82 -2.18 18.08 -3.65
C ARG A 82 -1.82 17.66 -2.23
N GLN A 83 -2.63 18.03 -1.24
CA GLN A 83 -2.37 17.63 0.15
C GLN A 83 -2.57 16.12 0.31
N ARG A 84 -3.62 15.56 -0.31
CA ARG A 84 -3.85 14.13 -0.32
C ARG A 84 -2.76 13.36 -1.09
N VAL A 85 -2.29 13.89 -2.22
CA VAL A 85 -1.19 13.27 -3.00
C VAL A 85 0.08 13.19 -2.15
N ALA A 86 0.47 14.27 -1.47
CA ALA A 86 1.63 14.28 -0.58
C ALA A 86 1.50 13.29 0.59
N ASP A 87 0.30 13.18 1.18
CA ASP A 87 0.02 12.19 2.22
C ASP A 87 0.10 10.74 1.71
N GLN A 88 -0.38 10.47 0.49
CA GLN A 88 -0.24 9.15 -0.13
C GLN A 88 1.23 8.80 -0.32
N GLU A 89 2.03 9.72 -0.86
CA GLU A 89 3.45 9.47 -1.11
C GLU A 89 4.20 9.10 0.18
N ARG A 90 3.99 9.84 1.28
CA ARG A 90 4.59 9.47 2.57
C ARG A 90 4.20 8.05 3.01
N LYS A 91 2.91 7.72 2.95
CA LYS A 91 2.42 6.39 3.34
C LYS A 91 3.01 5.28 2.47
N ILE A 92 3.21 5.55 1.19
CA ILE A 92 3.87 4.60 0.28
C ILE A 92 5.33 4.42 0.67
N ILE A 93 6.05 5.50 0.99
CA ILE A 93 7.45 5.41 1.47
C ILE A 93 7.52 4.56 2.74
N ASP A 94 6.72 4.90 3.76
CA ASP A 94 6.70 4.18 5.03
C ASP A 94 6.41 2.69 4.84
N LYS A 95 5.39 2.37 4.03
CA LYS A 95 5.02 0.98 3.75
C LYS A 95 6.05 0.25 2.88
N SER A 96 6.75 0.95 2.00
CA SER A 96 7.82 0.35 1.18
C SER A 96 8.99 -0.09 2.05
N VAL A 97 9.35 0.71 3.05
CA VAL A 97 10.39 0.35 4.02
C VAL A 97 9.97 -0.87 4.84
N GLU A 98 8.73 -0.90 5.32
CA GLU A 98 8.17 -2.04 6.07
C GLU A 98 8.22 -3.34 5.24
N LEU A 99 7.88 -3.27 3.95
CA LEU A 99 7.84 -4.43 3.06
C LEU A 99 9.20 -4.77 2.41
N GLU A 100 10.27 -4.04 2.75
CA GLU A 100 11.59 -4.15 2.12
C GLU A 100 11.56 -3.91 0.58
N LEU A 101 10.54 -3.21 0.08
CA LEU A 101 10.42 -2.84 -1.33
C LEU A 101 11.29 -1.59 -1.59
N PRO A 102 12.28 -1.65 -2.51
CA PRO A 102 13.12 -0.49 -2.80
C PRO A 102 12.29 0.70 -3.27
N THR A 103 12.55 1.88 -2.68
CA THR A 103 11.74 3.09 -2.94
C THR A 103 11.93 3.63 -4.35
N GLU A 104 13.04 3.31 -5.00
CA GLU A 104 13.28 3.56 -6.43
C GLU A 104 12.32 2.79 -7.34
N ILE A 105 11.65 1.74 -6.85
CA ILE A 105 10.59 1.01 -7.56
C ILE A 105 9.23 1.58 -7.18
N SER A 106 8.93 1.65 -5.87
CA SER A 106 7.59 1.95 -5.40
C SER A 106 7.14 3.38 -5.68
N ILE A 107 8.01 4.38 -5.43
CA ILE A 107 7.68 5.80 -5.60
C ILE A 107 7.27 6.11 -7.05
N PRO A 108 8.09 5.84 -8.08
CA PRO A 108 7.71 6.16 -9.46
C PRO A 108 6.47 5.39 -9.92
N ALA A 109 6.31 4.11 -9.54
CA ALA A 109 5.15 3.32 -9.89
C ALA A 109 3.85 3.94 -9.33
N PHE A 110 3.84 4.27 -8.03
CA PHE A 110 2.65 4.86 -7.41
C PHE A 110 2.39 6.31 -7.83
N ARG A 111 3.44 7.11 -8.12
CA ARG A 111 3.26 8.44 -8.71
C ARG A 111 2.53 8.37 -10.05
N ALA A 112 2.95 7.46 -10.94
CA ALA A 112 2.28 7.25 -12.22
C ALA A 112 0.81 6.80 -12.04
N ILE A 113 0.55 5.88 -11.12
CA ILE A 113 -0.82 5.45 -10.78
C ILE A 113 -1.67 6.63 -10.30
N VAL A 114 -1.15 7.46 -9.39
CA VAL A 114 -1.88 8.59 -8.82
C VAL A 114 -2.15 9.65 -9.90
N GLU A 115 -1.14 10.03 -10.67
CA GLU A 115 -1.26 11.03 -11.74
C GLU A 115 -2.31 10.62 -12.78
N THR A 116 -2.20 9.39 -13.30
CA THR A 116 -3.17 8.87 -14.28
C THR A 116 -4.57 8.71 -13.70
N SER A 117 -4.69 8.43 -12.39
CA SER A 117 -5.99 8.39 -11.70
C SER A 117 -6.64 9.77 -11.59
N ILE A 118 -5.86 10.82 -11.34
CA ILE A 118 -6.36 12.20 -11.29
C ILE A 118 -6.87 12.60 -12.68
N GLN A 119 -6.12 12.31 -13.73
CA GLN A 119 -6.53 12.58 -15.11
C GLN A 119 -7.81 11.82 -15.49
N PHE A 120 -7.86 10.52 -15.19
CA PHE A 120 -9.06 9.69 -15.41
C PHE A 120 -10.28 10.24 -14.65
N GLN A 121 -10.10 10.59 -13.37
CA GLN A 121 -11.17 11.15 -12.54
C GLN A 121 -11.67 12.49 -13.10
N GLN A 122 -10.76 13.39 -13.51
CA GLN A 122 -11.15 14.68 -14.05
C GLN A 122 -11.95 14.50 -15.34
N GLY A 123 -11.46 13.66 -16.27
CA GLY A 123 -12.19 13.37 -17.50
C GLY A 123 -13.58 12.77 -17.24
N TYR A 124 -13.72 11.95 -16.19
CA TYR A 124 -15.03 11.43 -15.77
C TYR A 124 -15.94 12.54 -15.20
N ILE A 125 -15.41 13.41 -14.33
CA ILE A 125 -16.15 14.54 -13.76
C ILE A 125 -16.68 15.46 -14.87
N ASP A 126 -15.85 15.75 -15.87
CA ASP A 126 -16.17 16.68 -16.96
C ASP A 126 -17.29 16.16 -17.86
N GLN A 127 -17.48 14.84 -17.92
CA GLN A 127 -18.57 14.19 -18.67
C GLN A 127 -19.89 14.17 -17.91
N LEU A 128 -19.88 14.39 -16.59
CA LEU A 128 -21.11 14.38 -15.79
C LEU A 128 -21.92 15.65 -16.03
N PRO A 129 -23.25 15.56 -16.19
CA PRO A 129 -24.10 16.73 -16.30
C PRO A 129 -24.00 17.58 -15.03
N PHE A 130 -24.14 18.90 -15.16
CA PHE A 130 -24.19 19.81 -14.02
C PHE A 130 -25.31 19.37 -13.05
N GLN A 131 -24.95 18.79 -11.92
CA GLN A 131 -25.88 18.48 -10.83
C GLN A 131 -25.84 19.65 -9.84
N GLN A 132 -26.99 20.22 -9.49
CA GLN A 132 -27.06 21.26 -8.47
C GLN A 132 -26.52 20.71 -7.14
N PRO A 133 -25.73 21.49 -6.38
CA PRO A 133 -25.25 21.06 -5.07
C PRO A 133 -26.43 20.83 -4.12
N ILE A 134 -26.35 19.75 -3.33
CA ILE A 134 -27.37 19.42 -2.33
C ILE A 134 -27.25 20.46 -1.20
N SER A 135 -28.34 21.19 -0.93
CA SER A 135 -28.47 22.02 0.27
C SER A 135 -28.52 21.10 1.50
N HIS A 136 -27.48 21.12 2.31
CA HIS A 136 -27.49 20.53 3.65
C HIS A 136 -27.99 21.56 4.67
#